data_AF-A0A8J4L263-F1
#
_entry.id   AF-A0A8J4L263-F1
#
_cell.length_a   1.000
_cell.length_b   1.000
_cell.length_c   1.000
_cell.angle_alpha   90.00
_cell.angle_beta   90.00
_cell.angle_gamma   90.00
#
_symmetry.space_group_name_H-M   'P 1'
#
loop_
_entity.id
_entity.type
_entity.pdbx_description
1 polymer ?
#
loop_
_entity_poly.entity_id
_entity_poly.type
_entity_poly.pdbx_seq_one_letter_code
_entity_poly.pdbx_strand_id
1 'polypeptide(L)'
;IPQKPQIFGHEQPIDEEKIARLTCRSSGSKPAAQLRWKKGNKELKDEGTEVVEDPNGKTFTVSSRVEFRVTKEDNEAEVTCTVDHESLQNSERSTTQKLQVHCTSCVRMMRQGHMGKGTGLWRGCWGRRWCLTAIPLRSPQEFLWEKEGSDVPLQLSSDSVLIFPFLNKSDSGTYVCTATSSMGSVVAKYNLDVSGKRPSRIGPSKALTCSSERSVGQAAASATQQGPQHLLLSVFSPFALWADASPVPSTSSTYHAVIGGVVAVIVFLLLSLLIVLGHYLIRHKGTYLTHEAKGSDDAPDADTAIINAEGGQASSDDKKEYFI
;
A
#
# COMPACT_ATOMS: atom_id res chain seq x y z
N ILE A 1 -35.76 22.32 7.43
CA ILE A 1 -34.99 21.33 8.22
C ILE A 1 -33.64 21.22 7.55
N PRO A 2 -32.53 21.38 8.28
CA PRO A 2 -31.19 21.35 7.68
C PRO A 2 -30.90 20.02 6.99
N GLN A 3 -30.17 20.10 5.88
CA GLN A 3 -29.70 18.94 5.13
C GLN A 3 -28.57 18.22 5.87
N LYS A 4 -28.33 16.95 5.49
CA LYS A 4 -27.21 16.18 6.01
C LYS A 4 -25.89 16.89 5.63
N PRO A 5 -24.99 17.14 6.59
CA PRO A 5 -23.76 17.88 6.31
C PRO A 5 -22.84 17.08 5.37
N GLN A 6 -21.98 17.78 4.63
CA GLN A 6 -20.94 17.19 3.80
C GLN A 6 -19.57 17.69 4.25
N ILE A 7 -18.59 16.79 4.34
CA ILE A 7 -17.21 17.10 4.73
C ILE A 7 -16.34 17.11 3.47
N PHE A 8 -15.44 18.08 3.34
CA PHE A 8 -14.50 18.29 2.23
C PHE A 8 -13.07 18.46 2.76
N GLY A 9 -12.07 18.34 1.89
CA GLY A 9 -10.65 18.50 2.25
C GLY A 9 -9.98 17.19 2.70
N HIS A 10 -10.54 16.06 2.33
CA HIS A 10 -10.06 14.70 2.65
C HIS A 10 -9.82 13.84 1.41
N GLU A 11 -9.73 14.46 0.23
CA GLU A 11 -9.61 13.79 -1.07
C GLU A 11 -8.25 13.10 -1.27
N GLN A 12 -7.22 13.54 -0.52
CA GLN A 12 -5.89 12.95 -0.51
C GLN A 12 -5.45 12.61 0.91
N PRO A 13 -4.60 11.57 1.09
CA PRO A 13 -3.99 11.27 2.38
C PRO A 13 -3.19 12.48 2.91
N ILE A 14 -3.29 12.72 4.21
CA ILE A 14 -2.61 13.83 4.88
C ILE A 14 -1.34 13.29 5.55
N ASP A 15 -0.20 13.94 5.33
CA ASP A 15 1.04 13.51 5.98
C ASP A 15 1.03 13.78 7.48
N GLU A 16 1.69 12.91 8.25
CA GLU A 16 1.90 13.09 9.69
C GLU A 16 2.57 14.44 10.01
N GLU A 17 2.25 15.02 11.16
CA GLU A 17 2.71 16.34 11.65
C GLU A 17 2.28 17.55 10.81
N LYS A 18 1.63 17.34 9.65
CA LYS A 18 0.98 18.42 8.90
C LYS A 18 -0.36 18.81 9.53
N ILE A 19 -0.88 19.95 9.10
CA ILE A 19 -2.18 20.47 9.53
C ILE A 19 -3.25 19.94 8.58
N ALA A 20 -4.24 19.23 9.12
CA ALA A 20 -5.44 18.84 8.37
C ALA A 20 -6.40 20.04 8.31
N ARG A 21 -6.97 20.28 7.13
CA ARG A 21 -7.93 21.36 6.87
C ARG A 21 -9.22 20.78 6.34
N LEU A 22 -10.22 20.67 7.21
CA LEU A 22 -11.52 20.09 6.84
C LEU A 22 -12.59 21.16 6.84
N THR A 23 -13.48 21.08 5.85
CA THR A 23 -14.62 21.98 5.72
C THR A 23 -15.92 21.18 5.77
N CYS A 24 -16.85 21.58 6.62
CA CYS A 24 -18.18 20.99 6.72
C CYS A 24 -19.21 22.00 6.20
N ARG A 25 -20.18 21.54 5.41
CA ARG A 25 -21.23 22.39 4.84
C ARG A 25 -22.61 21.75 5.00
N SER A 26 -23.60 22.53 5.43
CA SER A 26 -25.02 22.15 5.50
C SER A 26 -25.93 23.30 5.06
N SER A 27 -27.01 22.98 4.35
CA SER A 27 -27.96 23.96 3.78
C SER A 27 -29.40 23.74 4.26
N GLY A 28 -30.28 24.72 4.06
CA GLY A 28 -31.72 24.57 4.34
C GLY A 28 -32.12 24.79 5.81
N SER A 29 -31.31 25.51 6.58
CA SER A 29 -31.59 25.85 7.98
C SER A 29 -32.32 27.18 8.13
N LYS A 30 -33.22 27.30 9.12
CA LYS A 30 -33.82 28.56 9.56
C LYS A 30 -34.25 28.41 11.03
N PRO A 31 -33.63 29.12 11.99
CA PRO A 31 -32.49 30.04 11.83
C PRO A 31 -31.20 29.33 11.34
N ALA A 32 -30.12 30.08 11.11
CA ALA A 32 -28.85 29.46 10.70
C ALA A 32 -28.39 28.41 11.72
N ALA A 33 -28.12 27.19 11.26
CA ALA A 33 -27.71 26.09 12.12
C ALA A 33 -26.26 26.23 12.61
N GLN A 34 -25.91 25.61 13.74
CA GLN A 34 -24.53 25.52 14.22
C GLN A 34 -23.91 24.18 13.81
N LEU A 35 -22.63 24.19 13.43
CA LEU A 35 -21.89 22.99 13.08
C LEU A 35 -20.91 22.66 14.21
N ARG A 36 -20.91 21.41 14.68
CA ARG A 36 -20.00 20.93 15.71
C ARG A 36 -19.08 19.85 15.15
N TRP A 37 -17.80 19.94 15.49
CA TRP A 37 -16.77 19.00 15.06
C TRP A 37 -16.34 18.09 16.20
N LYS A 38 -16.21 16.80 15.90
CA LYS A 38 -15.72 15.78 16.84
C LYS A 38 -14.73 14.86 16.14
N LYS A 39 -13.55 14.65 16.70
CA LYS A 39 -12.56 13.66 16.26
C LYS A 39 -12.52 12.52 17.28
N GLY A 40 -13.04 11.36 16.90
CA GLY A 40 -13.26 10.23 17.81
C GLY A 40 -14.14 10.66 18.98
N ASN A 41 -13.57 10.74 20.18
CA ASN A 41 -14.26 11.20 21.39
C ASN A 41 -13.93 12.64 21.80
N LYS A 42 -13.07 13.33 21.06
CA LYS A 42 -12.61 14.69 21.39
C LYS A 42 -13.33 15.73 20.54
N GLU A 43 -13.91 16.74 21.18
CA GLU A 43 -14.47 17.90 20.47
C GLU A 43 -13.35 18.78 19.91
N LEU A 44 -13.54 19.26 18.69
CA LEU A 44 -12.62 20.17 18.02
C LEU A 44 -13.21 21.58 17.99
N LYS A 45 -12.34 22.58 18.16
CA LYS A 45 -12.72 23.99 18.03
C LYS A 45 -12.67 24.39 16.56
N ASP A 46 -13.76 24.94 16.04
CA ASP A 46 -13.78 25.50 14.70
C ASP A 46 -12.96 26.79 14.62
N GLU A 47 -12.32 27.04 13.47
CA GLU A 47 -11.64 28.31 13.19
C GLU A 47 -12.63 29.42 12.84
N GLY A 48 -13.83 29.04 12.42
CA GLY A 48 -14.91 29.96 12.12
C GLY A 48 -16.04 29.29 11.36
N THR A 49 -17.21 29.92 11.44
CA THR A 49 -18.42 29.50 10.73
C THR A 49 -18.89 30.64 9.83
N GLU A 50 -18.99 30.35 8.54
CA GLU A 50 -19.54 31.22 7.51
C GLU A 50 -21.03 30.92 7.33
N VAL A 51 -21.85 31.98 7.28
CA VAL A 51 -23.30 31.88 7.08
C VAL A 51 -23.65 32.65 5.83
N VAL A 52 -24.27 31.96 4.88
CA VAL A 52 -24.71 32.52 3.60
C VAL A 52 -26.21 32.31 3.47
N GLU A 53 -26.94 33.36 3.10
CA GLU A 53 -28.36 33.24 2.79
C GLU A 53 -28.54 32.54 1.44
N ASP A 54 -29.43 31.56 1.38
CA ASP A 54 -29.69 30.82 0.15
C ASP A 54 -30.37 31.74 -0.88
N PRO A 55 -30.19 31.51 -2.21
CA PRO A 55 -30.83 32.30 -3.27
C PRO A 55 -32.35 32.42 -3.14
N ASN A 56 -32.97 31.48 -2.43
CA ASN A 56 -34.40 31.45 -2.15
C ASN A 56 -34.86 32.50 -1.11
N GLY A 57 -33.93 33.19 -0.41
CA GLY A 57 -34.23 34.20 0.62
C GLY A 57 -34.98 33.66 1.85
N LYS A 58 -35.04 32.33 2.00
CA LYS A 58 -35.87 31.65 3.01
C LYS A 58 -35.06 30.85 4.00
N THR A 59 -33.88 30.38 3.62
CA THR A 59 -33.03 29.48 4.40
C THR A 59 -31.57 29.91 4.33
N PHE A 60 -30.77 29.39 5.25
CA PHE A 60 -29.35 29.66 5.34
C PHE A 60 -28.54 28.39 5.09
N THR A 61 -27.42 28.58 4.41
CA THR A 61 -26.33 27.62 4.27
C THR A 61 -25.20 28.03 5.20
N VAL A 62 -24.74 27.06 6.00
CA VAL A 62 -23.67 27.23 6.98
C VAL A 62 -22.46 26.38 6.60
N SER A 63 -21.27 26.96 6.71
CA SER A 63 -20.01 26.26 6.46
C SER A 63 -19.01 26.52 7.58
N SER A 64 -18.47 25.47 8.17
CA SER A 64 -17.50 25.55 9.27
C SER A 64 -16.19 24.92 8.85
N ARG A 65 -15.07 25.52 9.26
CA ARG A 65 -13.71 25.03 9.00
C ARG A 65 -13.03 24.63 10.30
N VAL A 66 -12.29 23.53 10.25
CA VAL A 66 -11.47 23.05 11.38
C VAL A 66 -10.06 22.75 10.92
N GLU A 67 -9.10 23.19 11.74
CA GLU A 67 -7.68 22.90 11.57
C GLU A 67 -7.13 22.18 12.81
N PHE A 68 -6.41 21.08 12.60
CA PHE A 68 -5.71 20.40 13.68
C PHE A 68 -4.43 19.73 13.15
N ARG A 69 -3.43 19.60 14.02
CA ARG A 69 -2.22 18.85 13.71
C ARG A 69 -2.51 17.35 13.70
N VAL A 70 -2.13 16.69 12.61
CA VAL A 70 -2.34 15.26 12.38
C VAL A 70 -1.25 14.45 13.08
N THR A 71 -1.65 13.43 13.84
CA THR A 71 -0.73 12.45 14.43
C THR A 71 -0.90 11.08 13.79
N LYS A 72 0.07 10.18 13.96
CA LYS A 72 -0.03 8.80 13.45
C LYS A 72 -1.24 8.02 13.97
N GLU A 73 -1.71 8.35 15.18
CA GLU A 73 -2.90 7.75 15.78
C GLU A 73 -4.20 8.18 15.09
N ASP A 74 -4.15 9.23 14.26
CA ASP A 74 -5.30 9.71 13.51
C ASP A 74 -5.58 8.89 12.23
N ASN A 75 -4.73 7.90 11.89
CA ASN A 75 -5.01 7.03 10.75
C ASN A 75 -6.26 6.19 11.01
N GLU A 76 -7.22 6.22 10.08
CA GLU A 76 -8.56 5.64 10.22
C GLU A 76 -9.41 6.23 11.35
N ALA A 77 -8.94 7.31 12.00
CA ALA A 77 -9.75 8.02 12.97
C ALA A 77 -10.96 8.67 12.29
N GLU A 78 -12.07 8.65 13.02
CA GLU A 78 -13.35 9.19 12.56
C GLU A 78 -13.48 10.66 12.96
N VAL A 79 -13.67 11.53 11.98
CA VAL A 79 -14.04 12.93 12.17
C VAL A 79 -15.49 13.11 11.80
N THR A 80 -16.29 13.51 12.77
CA THR A 80 -17.73 13.71 12.64
C THR A 80 -18.06 15.19 12.67
N CYS A 81 -18.84 15.63 11.69
CA CYS A 81 -19.51 16.93 11.70
C CYS A 81 -20.99 16.73 12.00
N THR A 82 -21.48 17.38 13.06
CA THR A 82 -22.88 17.30 13.51
C THR A 82 -23.56 18.65 13.36
N VAL A 83 -24.78 18.66 12.84
CA VAL A 83 -25.63 19.85 12.76
C VAL A 83 -26.45 19.99 14.02
N ASP A 84 -26.35 21.15 14.67
CA ASP A 84 -27.16 21.54 15.81
C ASP A 84 -28.19 22.60 15.38
N HIS A 85 -29.48 22.27 15.54
CA HIS A 85 -30.59 23.11 15.13
C HIS A 85 -31.87 22.72 15.87
N GLU A 86 -32.67 23.70 16.28
CA GLU A 86 -33.90 23.52 17.08
C GLU A 86 -34.95 22.62 16.42
N SER A 87 -34.93 22.47 15.10
CA SER A 87 -35.85 21.61 14.36
C SER A 87 -35.49 20.12 14.41
N LEU A 88 -34.39 19.73 15.06
CA LEU A 88 -33.84 18.36 15.06
C LEU A 88 -34.12 17.58 16.36
N GLN A 89 -35.18 17.94 17.11
CA GLN A 89 -35.50 17.46 18.46
C GLN A 89 -35.41 15.93 18.68
N ASN A 90 -35.58 15.10 17.65
CA ASN A 90 -35.47 13.64 17.72
C ASN A 90 -34.62 13.00 16.61
N SER A 91 -33.86 13.78 15.84
CA SER A 91 -33.07 13.26 14.72
C SER A 91 -31.76 14.01 14.55
N GLU A 92 -30.65 13.38 14.90
CA GLU A 92 -29.33 13.97 14.65
C GLU A 92 -28.99 13.91 13.15
N ARG A 93 -28.42 14.99 12.61
CA ARG A 93 -27.84 15.01 11.27
C ARG A 93 -26.33 15.16 11.38
N SER A 94 -25.64 14.04 11.22
CA SER A 94 -24.19 13.98 11.28
C SER A 94 -23.61 13.22 10.09
N THR A 95 -22.37 13.56 9.72
CA THR A 95 -21.57 12.88 8.71
C THR A 95 -20.20 12.60 9.28
N THR A 96 -19.76 11.35 9.14
CA THR A 96 -18.48 10.86 9.65
C THR A 96 -17.55 10.59 8.48
N GLN A 97 -16.34 11.11 8.57
CA GLN A 97 -15.26 10.89 7.61
C GLN A 97 -14.10 10.15 8.28
N LYS A 98 -13.63 9.07 7.66
CA LYS A 98 -12.41 8.38 8.09
C LYS A 98 -11.20 9.07 7.48
N LEU A 99 -10.23 9.42 8.31
CA LEU A 99 -8.99 10.05 7.86
C LEU A 99 -8.03 9.01 7.29
N GLN A 100 -7.32 9.39 6.25
CA GLN A 100 -6.19 8.63 5.72
C GLN A 100 -4.93 9.41 6.03
N VAL A 101 -4.09 8.87 6.93
CA VAL A 101 -2.87 9.53 7.36
C VAL A 101 -1.67 8.79 6.82
N HIS A 102 -0.88 9.51 6.03
CA HIS A 102 0.39 9.03 5.53
C HIS A 102 1.46 9.23 6.60
N CYS A 103 1.78 8.16 7.32
CA CYS A 103 2.92 8.16 8.24
C CYS A 103 4.18 7.87 7.47
N THR A 104 5.13 8.80 7.51
CA THR A 104 6.51 8.51 7.15
C THR A 104 7.07 7.52 8.17
N SER A 105 7.37 6.29 7.75
CA SER A 105 7.99 5.28 8.60
C SER A 105 9.25 5.88 9.26
N CYS A 106 9.43 5.75 10.57
CA CYS A 106 10.73 6.03 11.17
C CYS A 106 11.30 4.76 11.77
N VAL A 107 12.63 4.65 11.74
CA VAL A 107 13.36 3.51 12.30
C VAL A 107 14.18 4.02 13.48
N ARG A 108 14.01 3.39 14.65
CA ARG A 108 14.85 3.63 15.81
C ARG A 108 15.82 2.48 16.01
N MET A 109 17.07 2.82 16.29
CA MET A 109 18.14 1.87 16.60
C MET A 109 18.32 1.70 18.11
N MET A 110 18.24 0.48 18.62
CA MET A 110 18.51 0.16 20.03
C MET A 110 19.67 -0.84 20.17
N ARG A 111 20.59 -0.56 21.11
CA ARG A 111 21.64 -1.49 21.53
C ARG A 111 21.13 -2.38 22.66
N GLN A 112 20.99 -3.68 22.40
CA GLN A 112 20.63 -4.62 23.44
C GLN A 112 21.88 -5.38 23.91
N GLY A 113 22.37 -5.02 25.10
CA GLY A 113 23.40 -5.78 25.81
C GLY A 113 22.73 -6.57 26.93
N HIS A 114 22.71 -7.89 26.80
CA HIS A 114 22.26 -8.89 27.78
C HIS A 114 21.42 -8.36 28.95
N MET A 115 20.09 -8.45 28.88
CA MET A 115 19.27 -8.35 30.09
C MET A 115 17.88 -8.97 29.93
N GLY A 116 17.54 -9.81 30.93
CA GLY A 116 16.23 -9.85 31.58
C GLY A 116 15.06 -10.41 30.78
N LYS A 117 14.51 -11.53 31.27
CA LYS A 117 13.24 -12.14 30.85
C LYS A 117 12.18 -11.06 30.52
N GLY A 118 11.74 -11.00 29.26
CA GLY A 118 10.70 -10.08 28.81
C GLY A 118 10.19 -10.42 27.41
N THR A 119 9.02 -11.04 27.36
CA THR A 119 8.02 -11.12 26.28
C THR A 119 8.52 -11.25 24.82
N GLY A 120 8.46 -12.47 24.30
CA GLY A 120 7.88 -12.87 22.99
C GLY A 120 8.43 -12.34 21.65
N LEU A 121 9.07 -11.17 21.59
CA LEU A 121 9.42 -10.49 20.33
C LEU A 121 10.89 -10.70 19.91
N TRP A 122 11.58 -11.66 20.52
CA TRP A 122 13.05 -11.73 20.48
C TRP A 122 13.52 -13.15 20.20
N ARG A 123 13.32 -13.65 18.98
CA ARG A 123 13.78 -15.01 18.62
C ARG A 123 15.29 -15.10 18.35
N GLY A 124 15.97 -13.98 18.08
CA GLY A 124 17.40 -13.96 17.69
C GLY A 124 18.43 -13.62 18.78
N CYS A 125 18.09 -12.78 19.78
CA CYS A 125 19.06 -12.21 20.74
C CYS A 125 19.14 -12.99 22.06
N TRP A 126 19.29 -14.31 21.99
CA TRP A 126 19.45 -15.16 23.17
C TRP A 126 20.93 -15.39 23.49
N GLY A 127 21.31 -15.30 24.78
CA GLY A 127 22.68 -15.58 25.26
C GLY A 127 23.60 -14.36 25.32
N ARG A 128 24.93 -14.58 25.28
CA ARG A 128 25.97 -13.51 25.33
C ARG A 128 26.23 -12.86 23.96
N ARG A 129 25.18 -12.68 23.14
CA ARG A 129 25.29 -12.05 21.83
C ARG A 129 24.92 -10.57 21.91
N TRP A 130 25.49 -9.79 20.99
CA TRP A 130 25.17 -8.37 20.86
C TRP A 130 24.25 -8.16 19.66
N CYS A 131 23.28 -7.26 19.80
CA CYS A 131 22.33 -6.99 18.74
C CYS A 131 22.08 -5.49 18.57
N LEU A 132 21.85 -5.09 17.32
CA LEU A 132 21.17 -3.84 16.97
C LEU A 132 19.77 -4.19 16.48
N THR A 133 18.77 -3.56 17.06
CA THR A 133 17.37 -3.75 16.64
C THR A 133 16.86 -2.45 16.04
N ALA A 134 16.41 -2.55 14.79
CA ALA A 134 15.56 -1.58 14.13
C ALA A 134 14.12 -1.77 14.62
N ILE A 135 13.56 -0.73 15.23
CA ILE A 135 12.17 -0.72 15.67
C ILE A 135 11.44 0.28 14.76
N PRO A 136 10.65 -0.20 13.79
CA PRO A 136 9.87 0.68 12.95
C PRO A 136 8.65 1.21 13.72
N LEU A 137 8.21 2.43 13.39
CA LEU A 137 6.98 3.02 13.94
C LEU A 137 5.68 2.55 13.25
N ARG A 138 5.78 1.91 12.08
CA ARG A 138 4.70 1.24 11.32
C ARG A 138 5.21 -0.13 10.80
N SER A 139 4.47 -0.88 9.99
CA SER A 139 4.88 -2.17 9.39
C SER A 139 5.70 -2.00 8.09
N PRO A 140 7.04 -1.96 8.13
CA PRO A 140 7.87 -2.21 6.96
C PRO A 140 7.69 -3.66 6.54
N GLN A 141 7.85 -3.89 5.26
CA GLN A 141 7.77 -5.23 4.68
C GLN A 141 9.17 -5.87 4.65
N GLU A 142 10.23 -5.06 4.58
CA GLU A 142 11.61 -5.53 4.45
C GLU A 142 12.59 -4.62 5.21
N PHE A 143 13.70 -5.22 5.69
CA PHE A 143 14.82 -4.51 6.32
C PHE A 143 16.13 -4.87 5.63
N LEU A 144 16.97 -3.86 5.39
CA LEU A 144 18.31 -3.98 4.84
C LEU A 144 19.32 -3.41 5.83
N TRP A 145 20.39 -4.16 6.10
CA TRP A 145 21.47 -3.75 6.99
C TRP A 145 22.79 -3.58 6.26
N GLU A 146 23.40 -2.41 6.40
CA GLU A 146 24.66 -2.05 5.77
C GLU A 146 25.63 -1.45 6.80
N LYS A 147 26.93 -1.63 6.60
CA LYS A 147 27.96 -0.88 7.31
C LYS A 147 28.50 0.18 6.38
N GLU A 148 28.56 1.42 6.84
CA GLU A 148 29.06 2.54 6.03
C GLU A 148 30.52 2.25 5.62
N GLY A 149 30.78 2.19 4.32
CA GLY A 149 32.10 1.85 3.75
C GLY A 149 32.35 0.37 3.45
N SER A 150 31.34 -0.51 3.54
CA SER A 150 31.41 -1.88 3.00
C SER A 150 30.60 -2.02 1.72
N ASP A 151 31.17 -2.63 0.67
CA ASP A 151 30.51 -2.82 -0.62
C ASP A 151 29.46 -3.96 -0.64
N VAL A 152 29.24 -4.63 0.50
CA VAL A 152 28.33 -5.78 0.63
C VAL A 152 27.38 -5.57 1.81
N PRO A 153 26.05 -5.72 1.63
CA PRO A 153 25.09 -5.65 2.73
C PRO A 153 25.34 -6.79 3.73
N LEU A 154 25.34 -6.47 5.02
CA LEU A 154 25.73 -7.39 6.09
C LEU A 154 24.70 -8.50 6.32
N GLN A 155 23.41 -8.19 6.10
CA GLN A 155 22.28 -9.11 6.20
C GLN A 155 21.12 -8.57 5.34
N LEU A 156 20.56 -9.41 4.48
CA LEU A 156 19.24 -9.22 3.88
C LEU A 156 18.29 -10.23 4.55
N SER A 157 17.45 -9.78 5.48
CA SER A 157 16.50 -10.65 6.16
C SER A 157 15.20 -9.91 6.50
N SER A 158 14.13 -10.68 6.69
CA SER A 158 12.84 -10.19 7.17
C SER A 158 12.88 -9.71 8.63
N ASP A 159 14.00 -9.92 9.32
CA ASP A 159 14.15 -9.64 10.73
C ASP A 159 14.76 -8.25 10.93
N SER A 160 14.12 -7.44 11.78
CA SER A 160 14.57 -6.08 12.09
C SER A 160 15.82 -6.04 13.00
N VAL A 161 16.60 -7.12 13.04
CA VAL A 161 17.66 -7.33 14.03
C VAL A 161 18.97 -7.75 13.36
N LEU A 162 20.02 -6.96 13.58
CA LEU A 162 21.40 -7.32 13.22
C LEU A 162 22.09 -7.95 14.43
N ILE A 163 22.57 -9.19 14.27
CA ILE A 163 23.19 -9.99 15.33
C ILE A 163 24.70 -10.05 15.14
N PHE A 164 25.44 -9.75 16.21
CA PHE A 164 26.89 -9.93 16.31
C PHE A 164 27.18 -11.13 17.22
N PRO A 165 27.64 -12.27 16.67
CA PRO A 165 27.99 -13.45 17.45
C PRO A 165 29.10 -13.15 18.47
N PHE A 166 30.11 -12.39 18.04
CA PHE A 166 31.24 -11.95 18.85
C PHE A 166 31.57 -10.51 18.46
N LEU A 167 31.54 -9.58 19.42
CA LEU A 167 31.97 -8.20 19.16
C LEU A 167 33.49 -8.10 19.22
N ASN A 168 34.06 -7.53 18.19
CA ASN A 168 35.47 -7.21 18.10
C ASN A 168 35.70 -5.72 17.83
N LYS A 169 36.91 -5.22 18.07
CA LYS A 169 37.24 -3.80 17.81
C LYS A 169 37.01 -3.41 16.35
N SER A 170 37.22 -4.35 15.43
CA SER A 170 36.97 -4.21 13.99
C SER A 170 35.51 -3.97 13.63
N ASP A 171 34.57 -4.33 14.52
CA ASP A 171 33.14 -4.13 14.29
C ASP A 171 32.71 -2.69 14.58
N SER A 172 33.59 -1.87 15.16
CA SER A 172 33.30 -0.46 15.35
C SER A 172 33.03 0.22 13.99
N GLY A 173 32.05 1.12 13.96
CA GLY A 173 31.64 1.82 12.75
C GLY A 173 30.17 2.24 12.73
N THR A 174 29.76 2.90 11.66
CA THR A 174 28.38 3.32 11.44
C THR A 174 27.59 2.23 10.74
N TYR A 175 26.50 1.80 11.38
CA TYR A 175 25.53 0.85 10.84
C TYR A 175 24.31 1.59 10.34
N VAL A 176 23.88 1.25 9.13
CA VAL A 176 22.73 1.83 8.44
C VAL A 176 21.66 0.75 8.29
N CYS A 177 20.46 1.04 8.76
CA CYS A 177 19.29 0.20 8.52
C CYS A 177 18.33 0.94 7.58
N THR A 178 18.02 0.32 6.45
CA THR A 178 17.02 0.80 5.50
C THR A 178 15.79 -0.09 5.64
N ALA A 179 14.68 0.49 6.07
CA ALA A 179 13.39 -0.21 6.15
C ALA A 179 12.51 0.19 4.98
N THR A 180 12.04 -0.79 4.22
CA THR A 180 11.23 -0.58 3.02
C THR A 180 9.80 -1.02 3.27
N SER A 181 8.86 -0.18 2.84
CA SER A 181 7.43 -0.45 2.80
C SER A 181 6.92 -0.23 1.38
N SER A 182 5.69 -0.66 1.08
CA SER A 182 5.04 -0.44 -0.23
C SER A 182 4.96 1.04 -0.64
N MET A 183 5.18 1.95 0.31
CA MET A 183 5.08 3.39 0.12
C MET A 183 6.44 4.11 0.07
N GLY A 184 7.56 3.43 0.31
CA GLY A 184 8.88 4.05 0.30
C GLY A 184 9.87 3.41 1.26
N SER A 185 11.10 3.93 1.27
CA SER A 185 12.19 3.48 2.13
C SER A 185 12.61 4.58 3.12
N VAL A 186 13.01 4.16 4.32
CA VAL A 186 13.42 5.06 5.40
C VAL A 186 14.69 4.53 6.05
N VAL A 187 15.55 5.44 6.50
CA VAL A 187 16.93 5.11 6.90
C VAL A 187 17.19 5.52 8.34
N ALA A 188 17.84 4.64 9.11
CA ALA A 188 18.39 4.96 10.43
C ALA A 188 19.87 4.62 10.51
N LYS A 189 20.64 5.48 11.17
CA LYS A 189 22.08 5.29 11.40
C LYS A 189 22.38 5.10 12.88
N TYR A 190 23.33 4.22 13.20
CA TYR A 190 23.83 4.01 14.55
C TYR A 190 25.33 3.83 14.55
N ASN A 191 26.02 4.57 15.41
CA ASN A 191 27.46 4.44 15.57
C ASN A 191 27.77 3.43 16.69
N LEU A 192 28.39 2.32 16.33
CA LEU A 192 28.85 1.30 17.27
C LEU A 192 30.31 1.57 17.63
N ASP A 193 30.56 1.83 18.92
CA ASP A 193 31.90 1.90 19.49
C ASP A 193 32.15 0.70 20.41
N VAL A 194 33.11 -0.15 20.04
CA VAL A 194 33.55 -1.32 20.82
C VAL A 194 34.80 -0.95 21.63
N SER A 195 34.72 0.13 22.41
CA SER A 195 35.76 0.51 23.37
C SER A 195 35.59 -0.29 24.68
N GLY A 196 36.68 -0.84 25.22
CA GLY A 196 36.69 -1.83 26.32
C GLY A 196 36.22 -1.35 27.70
N LYS A 197 35.43 -0.28 27.80
CA LYS A 197 34.77 0.13 29.05
C LYS A 197 33.35 -0.43 29.09
N ARG A 198 32.98 -1.04 30.23
CA ARG A 198 31.61 -1.51 30.51
C ARG A 198 30.61 -0.43 30.08
N PRO A 199 29.71 -0.70 29.12
CA PRO A 199 28.85 0.35 28.63
C PRO A 199 27.81 0.67 29.70
N SER A 200 27.94 1.87 30.25
CA SER A 200 26.92 2.57 31.00
C SER A 200 25.59 2.54 30.24
N ARG A 201 24.45 2.65 30.93
CA ARG A 201 23.14 2.80 30.29
C ARG A 201 23.20 3.95 29.27
N ILE A 202 23.28 3.60 28.00
CA ILE A 202 23.11 4.55 26.91
C ILE A 202 21.61 4.51 26.60
N GLY A 203 20.94 5.65 26.82
CA GLY A 203 19.53 5.82 26.45
C GLY A 203 19.31 5.64 24.95
N PRO A 204 18.05 5.62 24.48
CA PRO A 204 17.77 5.52 23.05
C PRO A 204 18.59 6.56 22.29
N SER A 205 19.32 6.13 21.25
CA SER A 205 19.96 7.07 20.33
C SER A 205 18.89 8.05 19.85
N LYS A 206 19.24 9.34 19.78
CA LYS A 206 18.33 10.42 19.37
C LYS A 206 17.56 9.97 18.13
N ALA A 207 16.23 10.12 18.18
CA ALA A 207 15.37 9.83 17.05
C ALA A 207 15.91 10.59 15.83
N LEU A 208 16.32 9.86 14.79
CA LEU A 208 16.78 10.45 13.54
C LEU A 208 15.55 10.82 12.72
N THR A 209 15.62 12.04 12.20
CA THR A 209 14.57 12.84 11.57
C THR A 209 14.00 12.16 10.32
N CYS A 210 12.69 12.31 10.10
CA CYS A 210 12.06 12.01 8.81
C CYS A 210 12.58 12.97 7.73
N SER A 211 13.56 12.54 6.96
CA SER A 211 13.83 13.07 5.62
C SER A 211 13.28 12.06 4.61
N SER A 212 12.15 12.39 3.99
CA SER A 212 11.81 11.78 2.71
C SER A 212 12.74 12.39 1.66
N GLU A 213 13.81 11.68 1.31
CA GLU A 213 14.55 12.00 0.09
C GLU A 213 13.67 11.60 -1.10
N ARG A 214 12.75 12.49 -1.48
CA ARG A 214 12.17 12.45 -2.82
C ARG A 214 13.30 12.89 -3.74
N SER A 215 13.83 11.96 -4.52
CA SER A 215 14.75 12.25 -5.62
C SER A 215 14.04 13.11 -6.67
N VAL A 216 13.95 14.41 -6.41
CA VAL A 216 13.61 15.41 -7.40
C VAL A 216 14.86 15.61 -8.23
N GLY A 217 14.86 15.07 -9.45
CA GLY A 217 15.87 15.37 -10.45
C GLY A 217 15.90 16.88 -10.70
N GLN A 218 16.84 17.58 -10.06
CA GLN A 218 17.18 18.95 -10.39
C GLN A 218 18.04 18.93 -11.65
N ALA A 219 17.41 19.09 -12.80
CA ALA A 219 18.10 19.63 -13.97
C ALA A 219 18.46 21.08 -13.65
N ALA A 220 19.70 21.30 -13.23
CA ALA A 220 20.28 22.63 -13.16
C ALA A 220 20.42 23.17 -14.59
N ALA A 221 19.46 23.97 -15.03
CA ALA A 221 19.64 24.83 -16.19
C ALA A 221 20.58 25.98 -15.79
N SER A 222 21.87 25.78 -16.00
CA SER A 222 22.87 26.85 -15.93
C SER A 222 22.82 27.67 -17.21
N ALA A 223 22.04 28.76 -17.17
CA ALA A 223 22.25 29.88 -18.06
C ALA A 223 23.58 30.54 -17.69
N THR A 224 24.56 30.52 -18.59
CA THR A 224 25.76 31.37 -18.47
C THR A 224 26.06 32.02 -19.81
N GLN A 225 26.36 33.31 -19.70
CA GLN A 225 26.37 34.36 -20.72
C GLN A 225 27.52 34.26 -21.73
N GLN A 226 27.29 34.94 -22.85
CA GLN A 226 28.20 35.30 -23.93
C GLN A 226 29.53 35.93 -23.46
N GLY A 227 30.61 35.53 -24.13
CA GLY A 227 31.87 36.25 -24.23
C GLY A 227 32.58 35.85 -25.56
N PRO A 228 33.12 36.79 -26.37
CA PRO A 228 33.36 36.52 -27.79
C PRO A 228 34.86 36.39 -28.17
N GLN A 229 35.08 35.83 -29.38
CA GLN A 229 36.21 35.96 -30.32
C GLN A 229 37.54 35.23 -30.00
N HIS A 230 37.91 34.27 -30.85
CA HIS A 230 39.04 34.41 -31.78
C HIS A 230 39.06 33.28 -32.84
N LEU A 231 39.27 33.68 -34.09
CA LEU A 231 39.40 32.88 -35.31
C LEU A 231 40.65 31.99 -35.28
N LEU A 232 40.60 30.78 -35.86
CA LEU A 232 41.53 30.30 -36.90
C LEU A 232 40.96 29.07 -37.64
N LEU A 233 41.11 29.09 -38.98
CA LEU A 233 40.68 28.11 -39.98
C LEU A 233 41.80 27.11 -40.29
N SER A 234 41.46 25.82 -40.50
CA SER A 234 42.10 24.90 -41.49
C SER A 234 41.44 23.51 -41.43
N VAL A 235 40.60 23.11 -42.39
CA VAL A 235 40.92 22.38 -43.66
C VAL A 235 41.02 20.84 -43.47
N PHE A 236 39.94 20.18 -43.94
CA PHE A 236 39.79 18.86 -44.58
C PHE A 236 40.53 17.60 -44.08
N SER A 237 39.73 16.60 -43.68
CA SER A 237 39.78 15.25 -44.27
C SER A 237 38.52 14.44 -43.93
N PRO A 238 37.83 13.81 -44.91
CA PRO A 238 36.74 12.88 -44.70
C PRO A 238 37.27 11.43 -44.58
N PHE A 239 36.47 10.55 -43.97
CA PHE A 239 36.70 9.12 -43.71
C PHE A 239 37.41 8.76 -42.41
N ALA A 240 36.61 8.44 -41.39
CA ALA A 240 36.76 7.21 -40.62
C ALA A 240 35.40 6.83 -40.02
N LEU A 241 34.85 5.73 -40.55
CA LEU A 241 33.78 4.95 -39.95
C LEU A 241 34.22 4.45 -38.57
N TRP A 242 33.45 4.75 -37.52
CA TRP A 242 33.09 3.77 -36.51
C TRP A 242 31.77 4.18 -35.84
N ALA A 243 30.77 3.37 -36.10
CA ALA A 243 29.61 3.24 -35.23
C ALA A 243 30.08 2.65 -33.90
N ASP A 244 29.65 3.25 -32.79
CA ASP A 244 29.26 2.48 -31.62
C ASP A 244 28.27 3.31 -30.79
N ALA A 245 26.99 3.07 -31.06
CA ALA A 245 25.94 3.34 -30.10
C ALA A 245 25.93 2.17 -29.11
N SER A 246 26.65 2.30 -27.99
CA SER A 246 26.43 1.40 -26.85
C SER A 246 25.27 1.92 -25.99
N PRO A 247 24.31 1.05 -25.62
CA PRO A 247 23.09 1.45 -24.94
C PRO A 247 23.36 1.71 -23.46
N VAL A 248 22.95 2.89 -22.99
CA VAL A 248 22.68 3.07 -21.55
C VAL A 248 21.55 2.10 -21.20
N PRO A 249 21.69 1.17 -20.24
CA PRO A 249 20.58 0.35 -19.81
C PRO A 249 19.57 1.23 -19.08
N SER A 250 18.58 1.70 -19.83
CA SER A 250 17.36 2.27 -19.26
C SER A 250 16.65 1.16 -18.49
N THR A 251 16.67 1.28 -17.17
CA THR A 251 15.99 0.39 -16.22
C THR A 251 14.47 0.35 -16.41
N SER A 252 13.89 1.13 -17.32
CA SER A 252 12.49 1.03 -17.72
C SER A 252 12.21 -0.09 -18.72
N SER A 253 13.19 -0.49 -19.56
CA SER A 253 12.94 -1.47 -20.63
C SER A 253 12.78 -2.91 -20.09
N THR A 254 13.46 -3.23 -18.99
CA THR A 254 13.41 -4.56 -18.36
C THR A 254 12.04 -4.86 -17.75
N TYR A 255 11.38 -3.88 -17.14
CA TYR A 255 10.04 -4.10 -16.58
C TYR A 255 8.99 -4.36 -17.66
N HIS A 256 9.05 -3.65 -18.79
CA HIS A 256 8.13 -3.91 -19.92
C HIS A 256 8.38 -5.29 -20.56
N ALA A 257 9.64 -5.74 -20.64
CA ALA A 257 9.98 -7.07 -21.14
C ALA A 257 9.51 -8.20 -20.21
N VAL A 258 9.68 -8.03 -18.89
CA VAL A 258 9.21 -9.01 -17.88
C VAL A 258 7.69 -9.08 -17.85
N ILE A 259 6.99 -7.93 -17.88
CA ILE A 259 5.53 -7.88 -17.94
C ILE A 259 5.03 -8.53 -19.25
N GLY A 260 5.66 -8.25 -20.38
CA GLY A 260 5.34 -8.88 -21.66
C GLY A 260 5.52 -10.41 -21.64
N GLY A 261 6.59 -10.90 -21.01
CA GLY A 261 6.84 -12.32 -20.84
C GLY A 261 5.77 -13.01 -20.00
N VAL A 262 5.40 -12.44 -18.85
CA VAL A 262 4.36 -13.00 -17.98
C VAL A 262 3.00 -13.04 -18.68
N VAL A 263 2.64 -11.95 -19.38
CA VAL A 263 1.38 -11.87 -20.14
C VAL A 263 1.38 -12.92 -21.27
N ALA A 264 2.48 -13.08 -22.00
CA ALA A 264 2.59 -14.08 -23.06
C ALA A 264 2.43 -15.52 -22.53
N VAL A 265 3.03 -15.84 -21.37
CA VAL A 265 2.89 -17.16 -20.73
C VAL A 265 1.44 -17.41 -20.29
N ILE A 266 0.77 -16.42 -19.69
CA ILE A 266 -0.63 -16.55 -19.28
C ILE A 266 -1.53 -16.80 -20.49
N VAL A 267 -1.38 -16.02 -21.55
CA VAL A 267 -2.18 -16.19 -22.78
C VAL A 267 -1.93 -17.56 -23.41
N PHE A 268 -0.67 -18.03 -23.44
CA PHE A 268 -0.33 -19.36 -23.94
C PHE A 268 -0.97 -20.48 -23.11
N LEU A 269 -0.94 -20.36 -21.77
CA LEU A 269 -1.60 -21.33 -20.88
C LEU A 269 -3.12 -21.35 -21.10
N LEU A 270 -3.76 -20.18 -21.21
CA LEU A 270 -5.21 -20.10 -21.48
C LEU A 270 -5.58 -20.72 -22.84
N LEU A 271 -4.80 -20.46 -23.90
CA LEU A 271 -5.04 -21.06 -25.21
C LEU A 271 -4.84 -22.58 -25.20
N SER A 272 -3.80 -23.07 -24.54
CA SER A 272 -3.57 -24.51 -24.39
C SER A 272 -4.71 -25.21 -23.63
N LEU A 273 -5.22 -24.58 -22.56
CA LEU A 273 -6.36 -25.08 -21.80
C LEU A 273 -7.62 -25.14 -22.65
N LEU A 274 -7.90 -24.11 -23.46
CA LEU A 274 -9.05 -24.09 -24.37
C LEU A 274 -8.96 -25.16 -25.45
N ILE A 275 -7.76 -25.44 -25.98
CA ILE A 275 -7.56 -26.53 -26.96
C ILE A 275 -7.81 -27.88 -26.28
N VAL A 276 -7.28 -28.09 -25.07
CA VAL A 276 -7.49 -29.33 -24.31
C VAL A 276 -8.97 -29.50 -23.96
N LEU A 277 -9.65 -28.47 -23.46
CA LEU A 277 -11.09 -28.49 -23.21
C LEU A 277 -11.87 -28.74 -24.50
N GLY A 278 -11.49 -28.12 -25.61
CA GLY A 278 -12.11 -28.35 -26.92
C GLY A 278 -12.00 -29.81 -27.34
N HIS A 279 -10.79 -30.38 -27.27
CA HIS A 279 -10.56 -31.80 -27.55
C HIS A 279 -11.32 -32.70 -26.57
N TYR A 280 -11.36 -32.35 -25.29
CA TYR A 280 -12.09 -33.09 -24.27
C TYR A 280 -13.59 -33.08 -24.56
N LEU A 281 -14.18 -31.92 -24.85
CA LEU A 281 -15.60 -31.79 -25.18
C LEU A 281 -15.96 -32.46 -26.51
N ILE A 282 -15.07 -32.44 -27.50
CA ILE A 282 -15.28 -33.15 -28.77
C ILE A 282 -15.15 -34.67 -28.57
N ARG A 283 -14.23 -35.14 -27.72
CA ARG A 283 -14.07 -36.55 -27.37
C ARG A 283 -15.24 -37.08 -26.52
N HIS A 284 -15.76 -36.26 -25.62
CA HIS A 284 -16.87 -36.64 -24.73
C HIS A 284 -18.26 -36.41 -25.34
N LYS A 285 -18.35 -35.77 -26.52
CA LYS A 285 -19.52 -35.90 -27.38
C LYS A 285 -19.46 -37.21 -28.19
N GLY A 286 -19.28 -38.33 -27.48
CA GLY A 286 -19.90 -39.57 -27.94
C GLY A 286 -21.40 -39.32 -27.96
N THR A 287 -22.03 -39.54 -29.10
CA THR A 287 -23.49 -39.44 -29.27
C THR A 287 -24.16 -40.34 -28.24
N TYR A 288 -24.66 -39.76 -27.15
CA TYR A 288 -25.66 -40.43 -26.33
C TYR A 288 -26.92 -40.48 -27.18
N LEU A 289 -27.15 -41.63 -27.82
CA LEU A 289 -28.45 -41.95 -28.38
C LEU A 289 -29.38 -42.07 -27.17
N THR A 290 -30.10 -41.00 -26.83
CA THR A 290 -31.21 -41.15 -25.90
C THR A 290 -32.18 -42.10 -26.60
N HIS A 291 -32.33 -43.30 -26.07
CA HIS A 291 -33.38 -44.19 -26.50
C HIS A 291 -34.66 -43.60 -25.91
N GLU A 292 -35.17 -42.55 -26.55
CA GLU A 292 -36.47 -41.99 -26.24
C GLU A 292 -37.46 -43.16 -26.23
N ALA A 293 -38.10 -43.39 -25.08
CA ALA A 293 -39.07 -44.46 -24.96
C ALA A 293 -40.18 -44.20 -25.97
N LYS A 294 -40.25 -45.06 -26.99
CA LYS A 294 -41.21 -44.97 -28.08
C LYS A 294 -42.61 -45.15 -27.49
N GLY A 295 -43.32 -44.06 -27.27
CA GLY A 295 -44.65 -44.05 -26.63
C GLY A 295 -44.96 -42.82 -25.77
N SER A 296 -44.00 -41.92 -25.52
CA SER A 296 -44.23 -40.71 -24.71
C SER A 296 -45.03 -39.60 -25.43
N ASP A 297 -45.13 -39.60 -26.76
CA ASP A 297 -45.77 -38.51 -27.51
C ASP A 297 -47.30 -38.65 -27.62
N ASP A 298 -47.88 -39.79 -27.25
CA ASP A 298 -49.32 -40.08 -27.40
C ASP A 298 -50.12 -40.03 -26.07
N ALA A 299 -49.48 -39.64 -24.95
CA ALA A 299 -50.15 -39.49 -23.65
C ALA A 299 -50.55 -38.02 -23.40
N PRO A 300 -51.82 -37.71 -23.09
CA PRO A 300 -52.28 -36.34 -22.89
C PRO A 300 -51.75 -35.68 -21.59
N ASP A 301 -51.16 -36.47 -20.69
CA ASP A 301 -50.66 -36.06 -19.39
C ASP A 301 -49.55 -37.01 -18.88
N ALA A 302 -48.67 -36.47 -18.03
CA ALA A 302 -47.48 -37.18 -17.55
C ALA A 302 -47.81 -38.40 -16.67
N ASP A 303 -48.93 -38.36 -15.95
CA ASP A 303 -49.34 -39.45 -15.06
C ASP A 303 -49.79 -40.68 -15.86
N THR A 304 -50.42 -40.49 -17.02
CA THR A 304 -50.80 -41.59 -17.93
C THR A 304 -49.60 -42.22 -18.64
N ALA A 305 -48.56 -41.44 -18.97
CA ALA A 305 -47.34 -41.93 -19.61
C ALA A 305 -46.56 -42.93 -18.71
N ILE A 306 -46.62 -42.73 -17.39
CA ILE A 306 -45.93 -43.57 -16.41
C ILE A 306 -46.60 -44.94 -16.28
N ILE A 307 -47.93 -45.00 -16.37
CA ILE A 307 -48.69 -46.25 -16.16
C ILE A 307 -48.57 -47.20 -17.35
N ASN A 308 -48.44 -46.65 -18.56
CA ASN A 308 -48.36 -47.43 -19.81
C ASN A 308 -46.93 -47.79 -20.24
N ALA A 309 -45.91 -47.40 -19.47
CA ALA A 309 -44.52 -47.76 -19.75
C ALA A 309 -44.28 -49.24 -19.42
N GLU A 310 -44.57 -50.11 -20.39
CA GLU A 310 -44.40 -51.55 -20.27
C GLU A 310 -42.91 -51.92 -20.12
N GLY A 311 -42.57 -52.51 -18.97
CA GLY A 311 -41.19 -52.81 -18.58
C GLY A 311 -40.54 -53.92 -19.42
N GLY A 312 -39.45 -53.57 -20.10
CA GLY A 312 -38.61 -54.50 -20.87
C GLY A 312 -37.17 -54.58 -20.33
N GLN A 313 -36.87 -55.69 -19.65
CA GLN A 313 -35.57 -56.34 -19.37
C GLN A 313 -34.25 -55.53 -19.47
N ALA A 314 -33.58 -55.39 -18.33
CA ALA A 314 -32.17 -55.01 -18.24
C ALA A 314 -31.25 -56.19 -18.62
N SER A 315 -30.40 -56.01 -19.64
CA SER A 315 -29.27 -56.89 -19.96
C SER A 315 -27.95 -56.18 -19.66
N SER A 316 -27.21 -56.76 -18.71
CA SER A 316 -25.76 -56.80 -18.50
C SER A 316 -24.85 -55.77 -19.20
N ASP A 317 -24.11 -54.98 -18.42
CA ASP A 317 -22.64 -55.05 -18.36
C ASP A 317 -22.04 -53.93 -17.47
N ASP A 318 -21.91 -54.18 -16.16
CA ASP A 318 -21.08 -53.35 -15.28
C ASP A 318 -19.60 -53.72 -15.45
N LYS A 319 -18.87 -52.90 -16.20
CA LYS A 319 -17.43 -53.03 -16.39
C LYS A 319 -16.69 -52.24 -15.32
N LYS A 320 -15.96 -52.99 -14.49
CA LYS A 320 -15.24 -52.58 -13.28
C LYS A 320 -14.16 -51.52 -13.54
N GLU A 321 -14.11 -50.56 -12.61
CA GLU A 321 -13.10 -49.50 -12.50
C GLU A 321 -11.85 -50.06 -11.81
N TYR A 322 -10.67 -49.88 -12.41
CA TYR A 322 -9.39 -50.08 -11.75
C TYR A 322 -8.81 -48.71 -11.42
N PHE A 323 -8.61 -48.43 -10.13
CA PHE A 323 -7.79 -47.31 -9.68
C PHE A 323 -6.31 -47.69 -9.88
N ILE A 324 -5.55 -46.79 -10.50
CA ILE A 324 -4.08 -46.75 -10.43
C ILE A 324 -3.72 -45.51 -9.61
#